data_AF-A0AAQ2T019-F1
#
_entry.id   AF-A0AAQ2T019-F1
#
_cell.length_a   1.000
_cell.length_b   1.000
_cell.length_c   1.000
_cell.angle_alpha   90.00
_cell.angle_beta   90.00
_cell.angle_gamma   90.00
#
_symmetry.space_group_name_H-M   'P 1'
#
loop_
_entity.id
_entity.type
_entity.pdbx_description
1 polymer ?
#
loop_
_entity_poly.entity_id
_entity_poly.type
_entity_poly.pdbx_seq_one_letter_code
_entity_poly.pdbx_strand_id
1 'polypeptide(L)'
;MARQYRTKLKSIYGGRSAAGRNEYKPDDILKGQTPKQHCEALIAQRGEGRFEKVSEHEDVCYLLGGNYFGTSVGAEYSYYYDVCTEIAFTGTLNDKATNIKELANLKGGERVIITANQKVTWTATNEKTLIKVAKSDTTYSFTAPKSGTFTIKAKGVCDPKASKSVSVKVVQSLSKLTLSEQDVIDIIKVTSTEVVVNLPDDQFAKQTAGVVDTILNRAFLAKGDVRKVINAPNQFSEISGNAGAYGSVQKMPDKDIKPKVQAQVLAHLKDRANGMSSIVGGHVNYLNPVKSGKVPLEQWGNAVVEQAKKEGLVFGVGQNTHYHGTAKGAKQAPKFQLVIPAKYR
;
A
#
# COMPACT_ATOMS: atom_id res chain seq x y z
N MET A 1 -21.57 11.68 -15.43
CA MET A 1 -20.68 12.10 -16.54
C MET A 1 -19.68 13.12 -16.02
N ALA A 2 -18.46 13.18 -16.56
CA ALA A 2 -17.46 14.16 -16.15
C ALA A 2 -17.88 15.57 -16.62
N ARG A 3 -17.57 16.59 -15.83
CA ARG A 3 -17.96 17.99 -16.11
C ARG A 3 -17.17 18.54 -17.30
N GLN A 4 -17.83 19.32 -18.16
CA GLN A 4 -17.17 20.09 -19.22
C GLN A 4 -16.88 21.51 -18.74
N TYR A 5 -15.82 22.12 -19.29
CA TYR A 5 -15.45 23.49 -19.01
C TYR A 5 -14.77 24.13 -20.22
N ARG A 6 -15.04 25.42 -20.42
CA ARG A 6 -14.45 26.21 -21.50
C ARG A 6 -13.00 26.60 -21.20
N THR A 7 -12.17 26.71 -22.23
CA THR A 7 -10.76 27.09 -22.14
C THR A 7 -10.47 28.35 -22.93
N LYS A 8 -10.01 28.24 -24.17
CA LYS A 8 -9.58 29.35 -25.01
C LYS A 8 -10.75 29.87 -25.84
N LEU A 9 -10.89 31.20 -25.94
CA LEU A 9 -11.77 31.79 -26.94
C LEU A 9 -11.17 31.54 -28.33
N LYS A 10 -11.93 30.85 -29.17
CA LYS A 10 -11.49 30.35 -30.47
C LYS A 10 -11.82 31.34 -31.58
N SER A 11 -13.07 31.76 -31.65
CA SER A 11 -13.58 32.63 -32.71
C SER A 11 -14.75 33.48 -32.22
N ILE A 12 -15.02 34.55 -32.96
CA ILE A 12 -16.16 35.43 -32.71
C ILE A 12 -16.93 35.54 -34.01
N TYR A 13 -18.23 35.28 -33.99
CA TYR A 13 -19.11 35.53 -35.13
C TYR A 13 -19.97 36.74 -34.86
N GLY A 14 -19.93 37.74 -35.73
CA GLY A 14 -20.80 38.90 -35.56
C GLY A 14 -20.75 39.88 -36.72
N GLY A 15 -21.27 41.09 -36.47
CA GLY A 15 -21.31 42.17 -37.44
C GLY A 15 -22.49 42.07 -38.42
N ARG A 16 -22.95 43.23 -38.89
CA ARG A 16 -24.03 43.37 -39.87
C ARG A 16 -23.47 43.33 -41.29
N SER A 17 -23.04 42.15 -41.75
CA SER A 17 -22.73 41.99 -43.17
C SER A 17 -24.02 41.70 -43.94
N ALA A 18 -24.13 42.18 -45.18
CA ALA A 18 -25.29 41.91 -46.03
C ALA A 18 -25.48 40.40 -46.36
N ALA A 19 -24.47 39.56 -46.07
CA ALA A 19 -24.46 38.12 -46.35
C ALA A 19 -24.54 37.22 -45.10
N GLY A 20 -24.71 37.78 -43.90
CA GLY A 20 -24.75 37.03 -42.63
C GLY A 20 -23.75 37.52 -41.58
N ARG A 21 -23.42 36.68 -40.59
CA ARG A 21 -22.39 36.98 -39.58
C ARG A 21 -21.00 36.63 -40.10
N ASN A 22 -20.04 37.55 -39.94
CA ASN A 22 -18.64 37.30 -40.27
C ASN A 22 -17.94 36.59 -39.12
N GLU A 23 -17.01 35.69 -39.44
CA GLU A 23 -16.07 35.13 -38.48
C GLU A 23 -14.87 36.07 -38.29
N TYR A 24 -14.53 36.35 -37.04
CA TYR A 24 -13.41 37.20 -36.65
C TYR A 24 -12.47 36.47 -35.70
N LYS A 25 -11.18 36.82 -35.78
CA LYS A 25 -10.23 36.42 -34.75
C LYS A 25 -10.50 37.22 -33.47
N PRO A 26 -10.39 36.59 -32.28
CA PRO A 26 -10.64 37.26 -31.01
C PRO A 26 -9.95 38.62 -30.84
N ASP A 27 -8.66 38.70 -31.14
CA ASP A 27 -7.87 39.90 -30.90
C ASP A 27 -8.28 41.08 -31.79
N ASP A 28 -8.80 40.80 -33.01
CA ASP A 28 -9.22 41.82 -33.97
C ASP A 28 -10.45 42.60 -33.48
N ILE A 29 -11.33 41.93 -32.74
CA ILE A 29 -12.58 42.50 -32.21
C ILE A 29 -12.40 42.98 -30.78
N LEU A 30 -11.79 42.16 -29.92
CA LEU A 30 -11.77 42.42 -28.48
C LEU A 30 -10.74 43.47 -28.07
N LYS A 31 -9.63 43.62 -28.80
CA LYS A 31 -8.57 44.61 -28.51
C LYS A 31 -8.13 44.62 -27.03
N GLY A 32 -7.98 43.43 -26.44
CA GLY A 32 -7.59 43.24 -25.04
C GLY A 32 -8.74 43.18 -24.03
N GLN A 33 -9.99 43.39 -24.46
CA GLN A 33 -11.18 43.19 -23.62
C GLN A 33 -11.55 41.71 -23.50
N THR A 34 -12.25 41.35 -22.44
CA THR A 34 -12.99 40.08 -22.40
C THR A 34 -14.27 40.18 -23.24
N PRO A 35 -14.84 39.06 -23.73
CA PRO A 35 -16.15 39.05 -24.40
C PRO A 35 -17.27 39.78 -23.65
N LYS A 36 -17.29 39.65 -22.32
CA LYS A 36 -18.25 40.35 -21.46
C LYS A 36 -18.02 41.87 -21.49
N GLN A 37 -16.79 42.33 -21.30
CA GLN A 37 -16.44 43.76 -21.37
C GLN A 37 -16.71 44.35 -22.75
N HIS A 38 -16.39 43.61 -23.81
CA HIS A 38 -16.69 44.02 -25.19
C HIS A 38 -18.22 44.18 -25.39
N CYS A 39 -19.02 43.24 -24.89
CA CYS A 39 -20.47 43.36 -24.96
C CYS A 39 -21.00 44.54 -24.13
N GLU A 40 -20.52 44.72 -22.90
CA GLU A 40 -20.92 45.84 -22.03
C GLU A 40 -20.61 47.20 -22.67
N ALA A 41 -19.45 47.33 -23.33
CA ALA A 41 -19.09 48.53 -24.06
C ALA A 41 -20.05 48.81 -25.23
N LEU A 42 -20.48 47.77 -25.96
CA LEU A 42 -21.45 47.91 -27.05
C LEU A 42 -22.87 48.22 -26.55
N ILE A 43 -23.27 47.66 -25.40
CA ILE A 43 -24.55 47.98 -24.75
C ILE A 43 -24.58 49.46 -24.37
N ALA A 44 -23.51 49.98 -23.77
CA ALA A 44 -23.40 51.39 -23.41
C ALA A 44 -23.51 52.33 -24.63
N GLN A 45 -23.05 51.89 -25.80
CA GLN A 45 -23.16 52.66 -27.05
C GLN A 45 -24.56 52.60 -27.69
N ARG A 46 -25.25 51.46 -27.58
CA ARG A 46 -26.54 51.21 -28.26
C ARG A 46 -27.77 51.38 -27.37
N GLY A 47 -27.58 51.65 -26.07
CA GLY A 47 -28.63 51.91 -25.09
C GLY A 47 -29.25 50.66 -24.46
N GLU A 48 -29.43 49.58 -25.22
CA GLU A 48 -30.06 48.35 -24.72
C GLU A 48 -29.36 47.08 -25.24
N GLY A 49 -29.26 46.06 -24.38
CA GLY A 49 -28.72 44.75 -24.70
C GLY A 49 -28.37 43.91 -23.47
N ARG A 50 -27.86 42.70 -23.68
CA ARG A 50 -27.43 41.78 -22.61
C ARG A 50 -26.33 40.82 -23.06
N PHE A 51 -25.49 40.40 -22.12
CA PHE A 51 -24.51 39.33 -22.32
C PHE A 51 -25.03 38.05 -21.65
N GLU A 52 -25.06 36.94 -22.38
CA GLU A 52 -25.60 35.67 -21.89
C GLU A 52 -24.64 34.52 -22.19
N LYS A 53 -24.42 33.66 -21.18
CA LYS A 53 -23.79 32.36 -21.38
C LYS A 53 -24.83 31.38 -21.89
N VAL A 54 -24.72 31.00 -23.15
CA VAL A 54 -25.65 30.05 -23.78
C VAL A 54 -25.22 28.61 -23.53
N SER A 55 -23.91 28.33 -23.57
CA SER A 55 -23.34 27.02 -23.25
C SER A 55 -21.88 27.15 -22.77
N GLU A 56 -21.20 26.04 -22.48
CA GLU A 56 -19.74 26.08 -22.29
C GLU A 56 -19.02 26.50 -23.59
N HIS A 57 -19.61 26.18 -24.75
CA HIS A 57 -19.03 26.51 -26.06
C HIS A 57 -19.30 27.94 -26.49
N GLU A 58 -20.31 28.62 -25.94
CA GLU A 58 -20.79 29.88 -26.52
C GLU A 58 -21.30 30.86 -25.45
N ASP A 59 -20.82 32.09 -25.55
CA ASP A 59 -21.47 33.26 -24.97
C ASP A 59 -22.02 34.14 -26.11
N VAL A 60 -23.10 34.88 -25.86
CA VAL A 60 -23.75 35.73 -26.86
C VAL A 60 -23.96 37.14 -26.30
N CYS A 61 -23.58 38.13 -27.10
CA CYS A 61 -23.95 39.53 -26.89
C CYS A 61 -25.19 39.86 -27.72
N TYR A 62 -26.29 40.13 -27.02
CA TYR A 62 -27.51 40.63 -27.60
C TYR A 62 -27.50 42.15 -27.53
N LEU A 63 -27.77 42.81 -28.65
CA LEU A 63 -27.75 44.26 -28.75
C LEU A 63 -28.99 44.76 -29.47
N LEU A 64 -29.43 45.97 -29.12
CA LEU A 64 -30.47 46.66 -29.86
C LEU A 64 -30.01 46.89 -31.30
N GLY A 65 -30.86 46.51 -32.26
CA GLY A 65 -30.64 46.73 -33.67
C GLY A 65 -31.91 47.07 -34.42
N GLY A 66 -31.77 47.88 -35.47
CA GLY A 66 -32.85 48.21 -36.39
C GLY A 66 -32.93 47.16 -37.50
N ASN A 67 -34.14 46.67 -37.76
CA ASN A 67 -34.49 45.86 -38.92
C ASN A 67 -35.63 46.56 -39.70
N TYR A 68 -36.03 45.97 -40.83
CA TYR A 68 -37.09 46.52 -41.68
C TYR A 68 -38.45 46.72 -40.95
N PHE A 69 -38.66 46.05 -39.81
CA PHE A 69 -39.91 46.04 -39.05
C PHE A 69 -39.83 46.80 -37.71
N GLY A 70 -38.71 47.48 -37.41
CA GLY A 70 -38.52 48.25 -36.17
C GLY A 70 -37.19 47.95 -35.46
N THR A 71 -37.11 48.33 -34.19
CA THR A 71 -35.94 48.07 -33.34
C THR A 71 -36.20 46.90 -32.41
N SER A 72 -35.27 45.94 -32.37
CA SER A 72 -35.36 44.77 -31.48
C SER A 72 -33.97 44.37 -30.95
N VAL A 73 -33.91 43.79 -29.76
CA VAL A 73 -32.68 43.20 -29.21
C VAL A 73 -32.46 41.84 -29.85
N GLY A 74 -31.34 41.68 -30.56
CA GLY A 74 -30.98 40.44 -31.25
C GLY A 74 -29.54 40.04 -30.98
N ALA A 75 -29.22 38.76 -31.18
CA ALA A 75 -27.86 38.26 -31.06
C ALA A 75 -26.98 38.90 -32.15
N GLU A 76 -26.03 39.74 -31.74
CA GLU A 76 -25.14 40.47 -32.66
C GLU A 76 -23.75 39.84 -32.70
N TYR A 77 -23.23 39.39 -31.56
CA TYR A 77 -21.93 38.71 -31.46
C TYR A 77 -22.07 37.40 -30.69
N SER A 78 -21.57 36.30 -31.26
CA SER A 78 -21.39 35.01 -30.61
C SER A 78 -19.90 34.75 -30.40
N TYR A 79 -19.51 34.42 -29.18
CA TYR A 79 -18.13 34.14 -28.78
C TYR A 79 -17.98 32.64 -28.53
N TYR A 80 -17.19 31.96 -29.36
CA TYR A 80 -17.04 30.50 -29.28
C TYR A 80 -15.74 30.09 -28.60
N TYR A 81 -15.85 29.12 -27.70
CA TYR A 81 -14.74 28.62 -26.89
C TYR A 81 -14.42 27.17 -27.22
N ASP A 82 -13.15 26.83 -27.09
CA ASP A 82 -12.74 25.43 -26.93
C ASP A 82 -13.28 24.92 -25.59
N VAL A 83 -13.78 23.67 -25.57
CA VAL A 83 -14.31 23.04 -24.36
C VAL A 83 -13.59 21.73 -24.13
N CYS A 84 -13.11 21.57 -22.91
CA CYS A 84 -12.48 20.36 -22.43
C CYS A 84 -13.39 19.67 -21.42
N THR A 85 -13.19 18.37 -21.25
CA THR A 85 -13.83 17.62 -20.17
C THR A 85 -12.86 17.55 -19.00
N GLU A 86 -13.33 17.53 -17.76
CA GLU A 86 -12.49 17.22 -16.61
C GLU A 86 -11.94 15.80 -16.72
N ILE A 87 -10.69 15.62 -16.28
CA ILE A 87 -10.06 14.29 -16.28
C ILE A 87 -10.74 13.44 -15.19
N ALA A 88 -11.33 12.34 -15.60
CA ALA A 88 -11.89 11.31 -14.72
C ALA A 88 -11.17 9.99 -14.97
N PHE A 89 -10.95 9.23 -13.89
CA PHE A 89 -10.29 7.94 -13.93
C PHE A 89 -11.27 6.83 -13.57
N THR A 90 -11.18 5.73 -14.31
CA THR A 90 -11.72 4.43 -13.94
C THR A 90 -10.57 3.43 -13.83
N GLY A 91 -10.73 2.40 -12.99
CA GLY A 91 -9.70 1.41 -12.75
C GLY A 91 -10.18 0.00 -13.00
N THR A 92 -9.28 -0.87 -13.44
CA THR A 92 -9.41 -2.32 -13.27
C THR A 92 -8.25 -2.87 -12.44
N LEU A 93 -8.57 -3.84 -11.59
CA LEU A 93 -7.63 -4.61 -10.78
C LEU A 93 -7.85 -6.10 -11.09
N ASN A 94 -6.83 -6.76 -11.63
CA ASN A 94 -6.89 -8.14 -12.11
C ASN A 94 -8.12 -8.36 -13.02
N ASP A 95 -8.29 -7.44 -13.98
CA ASP A 95 -9.36 -7.45 -14.98
C ASP A 95 -10.79 -7.28 -14.44
N LYS A 96 -10.94 -6.92 -13.15
CA LYS A 96 -12.22 -6.54 -12.53
C LYS A 96 -12.29 -5.04 -12.31
N ALA A 97 -13.45 -4.43 -12.53
CA ALA A 97 -13.67 -3.02 -12.23
C ALA A 97 -13.39 -2.73 -10.74
N THR A 98 -12.71 -1.62 -10.46
CA THR A 98 -12.35 -1.19 -9.10
C THR A 98 -12.49 0.33 -8.97
N ASN A 99 -12.62 0.79 -7.73
CA ASN A 99 -12.55 2.21 -7.43
C ASN A 99 -11.07 2.66 -7.41
N ILE A 100 -10.77 3.83 -7.99
CA ILE A 100 -9.43 4.42 -7.97
C ILE A 100 -8.87 4.58 -6.54
N LYS A 101 -9.73 4.75 -5.52
CA LYS A 101 -9.32 4.79 -4.12
C LYS A 101 -8.72 3.46 -3.61
N GLU A 102 -9.17 2.33 -4.15
CA GLU A 102 -8.68 0.99 -3.76
C GLU A 102 -7.26 0.74 -4.25
N LEU A 103 -6.82 1.47 -5.30
CA LEU A 103 -5.44 1.41 -5.78
C LEU A 103 -4.43 1.95 -4.76
N ALA A 104 -4.87 2.57 -3.67
CA ALA A 104 -3.99 2.99 -2.57
C ALA A 104 -3.42 1.81 -1.76
N ASN A 105 -3.95 0.59 -1.87
CA ASN A 105 -3.46 -0.57 -1.11
C ASN A 105 -3.42 -1.84 -1.97
N LEU A 106 -2.45 -1.93 -2.86
CA LEU A 106 -2.25 -3.09 -3.71
C LEU A 106 -1.38 -4.15 -3.04
N LYS A 107 -1.52 -5.39 -3.49
CA LYS A 107 -0.58 -6.49 -3.25
C LYS A 107 0.37 -6.62 -4.44
N GLY A 108 1.59 -7.07 -4.16
CA GLY A 108 2.55 -7.32 -5.23
C GLY A 108 2.06 -8.38 -6.22
N GLY A 109 2.26 -8.12 -7.52
CA GLY A 109 1.83 -9.00 -8.61
C GLY A 109 0.45 -8.70 -9.19
N GLU A 110 -0.35 -7.83 -8.58
CA GLU A 110 -1.66 -7.45 -9.12
C GLU A 110 -1.54 -6.62 -10.39
N ARG A 111 -2.37 -6.92 -11.40
CA ARG A 111 -2.45 -6.16 -12.66
C ARG A 111 -3.41 -4.99 -12.50
N VAL A 112 -2.97 -3.80 -12.87
CA VAL A 112 -3.76 -2.56 -12.79
C VAL A 112 -3.87 -1.94 -14.16
N ILE A 113 -5.05 -1.45 -14.50
CA ILE A 113 -5.29 -0.59 -15.67
C ILE A 113 -6.04 0.65 -15.20
N ILE A 114 -5.48 1.82 -15.45
CA ILE A 114 -6.12 3.13 -15.21
C ILE A 114 -6.53 3.69 -16.57
N THR A 115 -7.80 4.02 -16.72
CA THR A 115 -8.35 4.61 -17.95
C THR A 115 -8.82 6.02 -17.68
N ALA A 116 -8.39 6.97 -18.51
CA ALA A 116 -8.88 8.33 -18.53
C ALA A 116 -10.08 8.44 -19.50
N ASN A 117 -11.04 9.30 -19.17
CA ASN A 117 -12.20 9.60 -20.02
C ASN A 117 -11.89 10.46 -21.26
N GLN A 118 -10.63 10.81 -21.49
CA GLN A 118 -10.16 11.66 -22.58
C GLN A 118 -8.69 11.39 -22.88
N LYS A 119 -8.17 11.95 -23.98
CA LYS A 119 -6.76 11.86 -24.33
C LYS A 119 -5.88 12.60 -23.33
N VAL A 120 -4.83 11.94 -22.85
CA VAL A 120 -3.90 12.43 -21.85
C VAL A 120 -2.46 12.01 -22.15
N THR A 121 -1.51 12.74 -21.56
CA THR A 121 -0.11 12.31 -21.47
C THR A 121 0.17 11.76 -20.08
N TRP A 122 0.69 10.53 -20.02
CA TRP A 122 0.95 9.83 -18.76
C TRP A 122 2.39 9.97 -18.27
N THR A 123 2.54 10.16 -16.97
CA THR A 123 3.83 10.13 -16.26
C THR A 123 3.68 9.36 -14.95
N ALA A 124 4.74 8.70 -14.50
CA ALA A 124 4.75 7.99 -13.22
C ALA A 124 6.04 8.28 -12.44
N THR A 125 5.92 8.46 -11.13
CA THR A 125 7.11 8.44 -10.27
C THR A 125 7.63 7.02 -10.14
N ASN A 126 8.95 6.84 -10.14
CA ASN A 126 9.61 5.53 -10.01
C ASN A 126 9.14 4.48 -11.04
N GLU A 127 8.79 4.90 -12.25
CA GLU A 127 8.22 4.02 -13.28
C GLU A 127 9.06 2.76 -13.56
N LYS A 128 10.38 2.87 -13.50
CA LYS A 128 11.33 1.74 -13.68
C LYS A 128 11.10 0.58 -12.71
N THR A 129 10.42 0.81 -11.59
CA THR A 129 10.09 -0.23 -10.60
C THR A 129 8.83 -1.00 -10.96
N LEU A 130 7.99 -0.46 -11.84
CA LEU A 130 6.77 -1.10 -12.30
C LEU A 130 7.09 -2.23 -13.29
N ILE A 131 6.26 -3.27 -13.27
CA ILE A 131 6.45 -4.46 -14.11
C ILE A 131 5.46 -4.41 -15.28
N LYS A 132 5.88 -4.79 -16.50
CA LYS A 132 5.01 -4.87 -17.69
C LYS A 132 4.18 -3.59 -17.94
N VAL A 133 4.84 -2.44 -17.95
CA VAL A 133 4.19 -1.15 -18.21
C VAL A 133 3.78 -1.06 -19.68
N ALA A 134 2.54 -0.65 -19.94
CA ALA A 134 2.06 -0.28 -21.27
C ALA A 134 1.15 0.95 -21.19
N LYS A 135 1.30 1.86 -22.16
CA LYS A 135 0.62 3.17 -22.19
C LYS A 135 -0.04 3.38 -23.54
N SER A 136 -1.22 4.00 -23.54
CA SER A 136 -1.88 4.60 -24.70
C SER A 136 -2.25 6.05 -24.38
N ASP A 137 -2.92 6.74 -25.29
CA ASP A 137 -3.43 8.10 -25.05
C ASP A 137 -4.58 8.15 -24.03
N THR A 138 -5.13 7.00 -23.63
CA THR A 138 -6.26 6.92 -22.68
C THR A 138 -6.03 5.93 -21.54
N THR A 139 -5.05 5.03 -21.64
CA THR A 139 -4.82 3.98 -20.64
C THR A 139 -3.39 3.93 -20.15
N TYR A 140 -3.23 3.64 -18.86
CA TYR A 140 -1.95 3.30 -18.24
C TYR A 140 -2.09 1.96 -17.52
N SER A 141 -1.34 0.95 -17.96
CA SER A 141 -1.37 -0.39 -17.38
C SER A 141 -0.02 -0.82 -16.85
N PHE A 142 -0.03 -1.59 -15.76
CA PHE A 142 1.17 -2.16 -15.14
C PHE A 142 0.83 -3.34 -14.24
N THR A 143 1.84 -4.10 -13.85
CA THR A 143 1.79 -5.07 -12.76
C THR A 143 2.52 -4.50 -11.54
N ALA A 144 1.86 -4.55 -10.38
CA ALA A 144 2.36 -4.00 -9.13
C ALA A 144 3.69 -4.69 -8.71
N PRO A 145 4.74 -3.93 -8.35
CA PRO A 145 5.98 -4.50 -7.82
C PRO A 145 5.77 -5.20 -6.48
N LYS A 146 6.78 -5.87 -5.93
CA LYS A 146 6.66 -6.52 -4.60
C LYS A 146 6.31 -5.54 -3.47
N SER A 147 6.78 -4.31 -3.55
CA SER A 147 6.50 -3.23 -2.60
C SER A 147 6.84 -1.88 -3.22
N GLY A 148 6.28 -0.79 -2.68
CA GLY A 148 6.68 0.56 -3.05
C GLY A 148 5.51 1.54 -3.07
N THR A 149 5.82 2.81 -3.33
CA THR A 149 4.82 3.86 -3.54
C THR A 149 5.15 4.59 -4.83
N PHE A 150 4.15 4.82 -5.66
CA PHE A 150 4.28 5.55 -6.91
C PHE A 150 3.01 6.37 -7.18
N THR A 151 3.17 7.43 -7.94
CA THR A 151 2.09 8.33 -8.34
C THR A 151 1.98 8.30 -9.85
N ILE A 152 0.83 7.88 -10.36
CA ILE A 152 0.50 7.95 -11.79
C ILE A 152 -0.22 9.26 -12.02
N LYS A 153 0.29 10.08 -12.94
CA LYS A 153 -0.24 11.40 -13.28
C LYS A 153 -0.61 11.46 -14.77
N ALA A 154 -1.81 11.94 -15.06
CA ALA A 154 -2.29 12.27 -16.39
C ALA A 154 -2.35 13.80 -16.55
N LYS A 155 -1.83 14.31 -17.67
CA LYS A 155 -2.03 15.71 -18.12
C LYS A 155 -2.97 15.72 -19.32
N GLY A 156 -3.92 16.65 -19.35
CA GLY A 156 -4.88 16.78 -20.45
C GLY A 156 -4.20 17.16 -21.75
N VAL A 157 -4.59 16.54 -22.87
CA VAL A 157 -4.18 17.00 -24.21
C VAL A 157 -5.00 18.23 -24.63
N CYS A 158 -6.28 18.26 -24.28
CA CYS A 158 -7.18 19.39 -24.54
C CYS A 158 -6.78 20.64 -23.73
N ASP A 159 -6.44 20.46 -22.46
CA ASP A 159 -5.94 21.51 -21.56
C ASP A 159 -4.65 21.04 -20.86
N PRO A 160 -3.47 21.48 -21.33
CA PRO A 160 -2.19 21.10 -20.72
C PRO A 160 -2.00 21.54 -19.26
N LYS A 161 -2.81 22.49 -18.76
CA LYS A 161 -2.80 22.91 -17.36
C LYS A 161 -3.59 21.95 -16.47
N ALA A 162 -4.58 21.25 -17.03
CA ALA A 162 -5.34 20.26 -16.30
C ALA A 162 -4.52 18.99 -16.06
N SER A 163 -4.54 18.52 -14.81
CA SER A 163 -3.90 17.25 -14.47
C SER A 163 -4.63 16.53 -13.36
N LYS A 164 -4.51 15.19 -13.34
CA LYS A 164 -5.05 14.33 -12.29
C LYS A 164 -4.05 13.25 -11.96
N SER A 165 -4.00 12.88 -10.69
CA SER A 165 -3.05 11.89 -10.19
C SER A 165 -3.75 10.84 -9.33
N VAL A 166 -3.19 9.63 -9.31
CA VAL A 166 -3.51 8.59 -8.34
C VAL A 166 -2.22 8.14 -7.67
N SER A 167 -2.25 8.10 -6.34
CA SER A 167 -1.18 7.50 -5.54
C SER A 167 -1.49 6.03 -5.31
N VAL A 168 -0.51 5.19 -5.60
CA VAL A 168 -0.59 3.75 -5.48
C VAL A 168 0.48 3.31 -4.49
N LYS A 169 0.07 2.53 -3.49
CA LYS A 169 0.99 1.93 -2.53
C LYS A 169 0.80 0.43 -2.58
N VAL A 170 1.92 -0.26 -2.79
CA VAL A 170 1.97 -1.72 -2.80
C VAL A 170 2.52 -2.17 -1.47
N VAL A 171 1.67 -2.84 -0.70
CA VAL A 171 2.05 -3.45 0.57
C VAL A 171 2.80 -4.75 0.25
N GLN A 172 3.93 -4.95 0.92
CA GLN A 172 4.73 -6.17 0.76
C GLN A 172 3.86 -7.39 1.03
N SER A 173 3.68 -8.25 0.02
CA SER A 173 3.10 -9.57 0.24
C SER A 173 4.11 -10.41 1.02
N LEU A 174 3.84 -10.60 2.31
CA LEU A 174 4.66 -11.44 3.16
C LEU A 174 4.48 -12.90 2.74
N SER A 175 5.59 -13.64 2.66
CA SER A 175 5.53 -15.10 2.55
C SER A 175 4.79 -15.68 3.75
N LYS A 176 4.16 -16.84 3.57
CA LYS A 176 3.38 -17.50 4.63
C LYS A 176 4.17 -18.64 5.27
N LEU A 177 4.07 -18.76 6.59
CA LEU A 177 4.38 -19.98 7.34
C LEU A 177 3.05 -20.58 7.80
N THR A 178 2.70 -21.74 7.25
CA THR A 178 1.46 -22.44 7.61
C THR A 178 1.78 -23.55 8.59
N LEU A 179 1.14 -23.55 9.76
CA LEU A 179 1.25 -24.61 10.75
C LEU A 179 0.12 -25.63 10.57
N SER A 180 0.46 -26.91 10.74
CA SER A 180 -0.50 -27.97 11.00
C SER A 180 -0.93 -27.97 12.47
N GLU A 181 -1.96 -28.74 12.80
CA GLU A 181 -2.37 -28.93 14.20
C GLU A 181 -1.28 -29.58 15.04
N GLN A 182 -0.54 -30.50 14.42
CA GLN A 182 0.57 -31.18 15.07
C GLN A 182 1.73 -30.23 15.34
N ASP A 183 2.02 -29.29 14.44
CA ASP A 183 3.06 -28.28 14.66
C ASP A 183 2.74 -27.42 15.89
N VAL A 184 1.47 -27.07 16.10
CA VAL A 184 1.05 -26.31 17.29
C VAL A 184 1.30 -27.11 18.57
N ILE A 185 0.94 -28.40 18.58
CA ILE A 185 1.16 -29.29 19.73
C ILE A 185 2.66 -29.47 19.99
N ASP A 186 3.45 -29.70 18.93
CA ASP A 186 4.89 -29.91 19.04
C ASP A 186 5.60 -28.63 19.53
N ILE A 187 5.16 -27.44 19.10
CA ILE A 187 5.63 -26.15 19.63
C ILE A 187 5.29 -26.01 21.12
N ILE A 188 4.07 -26.37 21.55
CA ILE A 188 3.67 -26.33 22.96
C ILE A 188 4.55 -27.25 23.82
N LYS A 189 4.82 -28.48 23.34
CA LYS A 189 5.67 -29.46 24.01
C LYS A 189 7.08 -28.92 24.21
N VAL A 190 7.74 -28.51 23.14
CA VAL A 190 9.11 -27.96 23.20
C VAL A 190 9.16 -26.70 24.05
N THR A 191 8.20 -25.80 23.92
CA THR A 191 8.19 -24.57 24.75
C THR A 191 8.01 -24.90 26.23
N SER A 192 7.30 -25.99 26.56
CA SER A 192 7.15 -26.46 27.95
C SER A 192 8.47 -26.95 28.55
N THR A 193 9.44 -27.39 27.75
CA THR A 193 10.78 -27.76 28.26
C THR A 193 11.68 -26.55 28.45
N GLU A 194 11.48 -25.50 27.67
CA GLU A 194 12.40 -24.35 27.61
C GLU A 194 12.08 -23.23 28.62
N VAL A 195 10.81 -23.08 29.01
CA VAL A 195 10.36 -21.91 29.80
C VAL A 195 10.21 -22.24 31.29
N VAL A 196 10.59 -21.27 32.11
CA VAL A 196 10.43 -21.31 33.57
C VAL A 196 9.09 -20.72 33.99
N VAL A 197 8.22 -21.52 34.60
CA VAL A 197 6.82 -21.13 34.91
C VAL A 197 6.66 -20.14 36.08
N ASN A 198 7.65 -20.04 36.95
CA ASN A 198 7.62 -19.20 38.16
C ASN A 198 8.22 -17.80 37.93
N LEU A 199 8.37 -17.37 36.68
CA LEU A 199 8.76 -16.00 36.36
C LEU A 199 7.59 -15.03 36.61
N PRO A 200 7.87 -13.73 36.87
CA PRO A 200 6.85 -12.68 36.80
C PRO A 200 6.10 -12.74 35.48
N ASP A 201 4.79 -12.46 35.48
CA ASP A 201 3.93 -12.77 34.33
C ASP A 201 4.36 -12.07 33.03
N ASP A 202 4.86 -10.84 33.09
CA ASP A 202 5.37 -10.13 31.91
C ASP A 202 6.62 -10.80 31.33
N GLN A 203 7.51 -11.28 32.20
CA GLN A 203 8.75 -11.97 31.81
C GLN A 203 8.47 -13.39 31.34
N PHE A 204 7.53 -14.08 31.98
CA PHE A 204 7.03 -15.38 31.54
C PHE A 204 6.43 -15.30 30.13
N ALA A 205 5.58 -14.30 29.89
CA ALA A 205 4.96 -14.07 28.58
C ALA A 205 6.02 -13.77 27.51
N LYS A 206 6.96 -12.86 27.78
CA LYS A 206 8.06 -12.52 26.84
C LYS A 206 8.98 -13.71 26.57
N GLN A 207 9.37 -14.45 27.60
CA GLN A 207 10.24 -15.62 27.41
C GLN A 207 9.55 -16.70 26.59
N THR A 208 8.27 -16.98 26.86
CA THR A 208 7.45 -17.92 26.06
C THR A 208 7.35 -17.47 24.61
N ALA A 209 6.95 -16.23 24.37
CA ALA A 209 6.83 -15.65 23.04
C ALA A 209 8.16 -15.65 22.29
N GLY A 210 9.28 -15.37 22.97
CA GLY A 210 10.61 -15.36 22.38
C GLY A 210 11.08 -16.74 21.91
N VAL A 211 10.80 -17.78 22.69
CA VAL A 211 11.06 -19.18 22.29
C VAL A 211 10.21 -19.56 21.08
N VAL A 212 8.90 -19.31 21.14
CA VAL A 212 7.98 -19.59 20.02
C VAL A 212 8.43 -18.88 18.75
N ASP A 213 8.75 -17.59 18.82
CA ASP A 213 9.16 -16.80 17.66
C ASP A 213 10.50 -17.27 17.08
N THR A 214 11.43 -17.69 17.93
CA THR A 214 12.69 -18.31 17.48
C THR A 214 12.42 -19.61 16.72
N ILE A 215 11.51 -20.46 17.21
CA ILE A 215 11.09 -21.69 16.52
C ILE A 215 10.45 -21.35 15.18
N LEU A 216 9.52 -20.40 15.12
CA LEU A 216 8.83 -20.01 13.89
C LEU A 216 9.81 -19.42 12.85
N ASN A 217 10.78 -18.61 13.28
CA ASN A 217 11.81 -18.06 12.41
C ASN A 217 12.68 -19.16 11.80
N ARG A 218 13.11 -20.12 12.61
CA ARG A 218 13.85 -21.29 12.15
C ARG A 218 13.02 -22.16 11.22
N ALA A 219 11.75 -22.40 11.54
CA ALA A 219 10.83 -23.20 10.72
C ALA A 219 10.60 -22.54 9.36
N PHE A 220 10.46 -21.22 9.30
CA PHE A 220 10.37 -20.48 8.05
C PHE A 220 11.62 -20.69 7.17
N LEU A 221 12.82 -20.59 7.75
CA LEU A 221 14.08 -20.85 7.04
C LEU A 221 14.21 -22.33 6.63
N ALA A 222 13.62 -23.24 7.40
CA ALA A 222 13.51 -24.66 7.09
C ALA A 222 12.33 -25.01 6.16
N LYS A 223 11.78 -24.02 5.43
CA LYS A 223 10.68 -24.18 4.45
C LYS A 223 9.40 -24.75 5.06
N GLY A 224 9.11 -24.40 6.31
CA GLY A 224 7.89 -24.79 7.03
C GLY A 224 8.03 -26.06 7.87
N ASP A 225 9.18 -26.72 7.87
CA ASP A 225 9.38 -27.95 8.63
C ASP A 225 9.71 -27.66 10.11
N VAL A 226 8.67 -27.58 10.93
CA VAL A 226 8.79 -27.33 12.38
C VAL A 226 9.50 -28.48 13.08
N ARG A 227 9.18 -29.73 12.72
CA ARG A 227 9.75 -30.93 13.35
C ARG A 227 11.24 -31.04 13.13
N LYS A 228 11.73 -30.74 11.92
CA LYS A 228 13.16 -30.68 11.63
C LYS A 228 13.90 -29.69 12.52
N VAL A 229 13.26 -28.57 12.86
CA VAL A 229 13.86 -27.53 13.71
C VAL A 229 13.90 -27.97 15.16
N ILE A 230 12.77 -28.45 15.71
CA ILE A 230 12.66 -28.76 17.14
C ILE A 230 13.33 -30.07 17.54
N ASN A 231 13.47 -31.02 16.60
CA ASN A 231 14.22 -32.26 16.82
C ASN A 231 15.69 -32.15 16.38
N ALA A 232 16.14 -30.99 15.89
CA ALA A 232 17.53 -30.82 15.49
C ALA A 232 18.45 -31.12 16.69
N PRO A 233 19.57 -31.84 16.49
CA PRO A 233 20.46 -32.21 17.58
C PRO A 233 20.94 -31.01 18.37
N ASN A 234 20.93 -31.12 19.70
CA ASN A 234 21.43 -30.11 20.63
C ASN A 234 20.76 -28.72 20.54
N GLN A 235 19.58 -28.60 19.92
CA GLN A 235 18.84 -27.33 19.87
C GLN A 235 17.94 -27.11 21.08
N PHE A 236 17.39 -28.20 21.65
CA PHE A 236 16.49 -28.19 22.80
C PHE A 236 16.90 -29.33 23.72
N SER A 237 17.43 -29.00 24.90
CA SER A 237 18.23 -29.94 25.72
C SER A 237 17.43 -31.17 26.16
N GLU A 238 16.18 -30.96 26.58
CA GLU A 238 15.28 -32.02 27.03
C GLU A 238 14.69 -32.86 25.88
N ILE A 239 14.75 -32.35 24.65
CA ILE A 239 14.17 -33.03 23.48
C ILE A 239 15.22 -33.90 22.79
N SER A 240 16.38 -33.33 22.44
CA SER A 240 17.37 -33.97 21.57
C SER A 240 18.83 -33.64 21.94
N GLY A 241 19.08 -33.04 23.11
CA GLY A 241 20.40 -32.49 23.45
C GLY A 241 21.21 -33.26 24.50
N ASN A 242 20.57 -33.99 25.42
CA ASN A 242 21.26 -34.57 26.58
C ASN A 242 20.97 -36.07 26.77
N ALA A 243 21.84 -36.75 27.52
CA ALA A 243 21.54 -38.08 28.07
C ALA A 243 20.31 -37.97 29.00
N GLY A 244 19.26 -38.74 28.70
CA GLY A 244 17.97 -38.65 29.39
C GLY A 244 16.92 -37.78 28.70
N ALA A 245 17.26 -37.09 27.60
CA ALA A 245 16.28 -36.41 26.76
C ALA A 245 15.25 -37.40 26.18
N TYR A 246 14.05 -36.90 25.84
CA TYR A 246 13.00 -37.73 25.23
C TYR A 246 13.45 -38.38 23.90
N GLY A 247 14.42 -37.79 23.22
CA GLY A 247 14.98 -38.22 21.93
C GLY A 247 14.25 -37.62 20.72
N SER A 248 13.01 -37.18 20.90
CA SER A 248 12.28 -36.34 19.95
C SER A 248 11.03 -35.74 20.62
N VAL A 249 10.49 -34.65 20.08
CA VAL A 249 9.27 -34.00 20.60
C VAL A 249 8.07 -34.95 20.63
N GLN A 250 8.01 -35.87 19.66
CA GLN A 250 6.93 -36.85 19.56
C GLN A 250 6.94 -37.83 20.73
N LYS A 251 8.11 -38.06 21.34
CA LYS A 251 8.27 -38.95 22.50
C LYS A 251 7.98 -38.25 23.84
N MET A 252 7.92 -36.92 23.86
CA MET A 252 7.47 -36.19 25.05
C MET A 252 5.98 -36.45 25.27
N PRO A 253 5.58 -37.02 26.42
CA PRO A 253 4.19 -37.35 26.68
C PRO A 253 3.38 -36.08 27.02
N ASP A 254 2.09 -36.08 26.68
CA ASP A 254 1.23 -34.89 26.86
C ASP A 254 1.10 -34.46 28.33
N LYS A 255 1.24 -35.39 29.28
CA LYS A 255 1.24 -35.09 30.72
C LYS A 255 2.37 -34.15 31.17
N ASP A 256 3.43 -34.03 30.36
CA ASP A 256 4.58 -33.17 30.66
C ASP A 256 4.39 -31.76 30.06
N ILE A 257 3.28 -31.52 29.35
CA ILE A 257 2.88 -30.18 28.90
C ILE A 257 2.48 -29.36 30.12
N LYS A 258 3.10 -28.18 30.28
CA LYS A 258 2.80 -27.25 31.36
C LYS A 258 1.56 -26.40 30.97
N PRO A 259 0.43 -26.46 31.70
CA PRO A 259 -0.81 -25.78 31.28
C PRO A 259 -0.66 -24.26 31.09
N LYS A 260 0.11 -23.60 31.96
CA LYS A 260 0.40 -22.15 31.85
C LYS A 260 1.15 -21.83 30.54
N VAL A 261 2.08 -22.69 30.12
CA VAL A 261 2.82 -22.53 28.87
C VAL A 261 1.91 -22.77 27.67
N GLN A 262 1.10 -23.82 27.69
CA GLN A 262 0.14 -24.10 26.63
C GLN A 262 -0.79 -22.91 26.36
N ALA A 263 -1.40 -22.34 27.40
CA ALA A 263 -2.28 -21.19 27.26
C ALA A 263 -1.55 -20.00 26.62
N GLN A 264 -0.32 -19.70 27.07
CA GLN A 264 0.46 -18.57 26.58
C GLN A 264 0.93 -18.78 25.13
N VAL A 265 1.34 -20.00 24.76
CA VAL A 265 1.73 -20.33 23.38
C VAL A 265 0.54 -20.15 22.44
N LEU A 266 -0.65 -20.65 22.81
CA LEU A 266 -1.85 -20.51 21.99
C LEU A 266 -2.25 -19.04 21.81
N ALA A 267 -2.22 -18.25 22.89
CA ALA A 267 -2.48 -16.81 22.83
C ALA A 267 -1.50 -16.10 21.87
N HIS A 268 -0.20 -16.37 22.02
CA HIS A 268 0.83 -15.76 21.18
C HIS A 268 0.73 -16.16 19.71
N LEU A 269 0.45 -17.45 19.41
CA LEU A 269 0.25 -17.91 18.03
C LEU A 269 -0.96 -17.25 17.38
N LYS A 270 -2.04 -17.03 18.13
CA LYS A 270 -3.23 -16.30 17.67
C LYS A 270 -2.90 -14.84 17.37
N ASP A 271 -2.17 -14.16 18.25
CA ASP A 271 -1.74 -12.77 18.01
C ASP A 271 -0.81 -12.65 16.79
N ARG A 272 0.15 -13.58 16.63
CA ARG A 272 1.02 -13.67 15.45
C ARG A 272 0.21 -13.90 14.16
N ALA A 273 -0.80 -14.76 14.19
CA ALA A 273 -1.69 -14.99 13.05
C ALA A 273 -2.54 -13.75 12.70
N ASN A 274 -2.88 -12.95 13.70
CA ASN A 274 -3.60 -11.67 13.56
C ASN A 274 -2.68 -10.49 13.17
N GLY A 275 -1.41 -10.74 12.87
CA GLY A 275 -0.49 -9.74 12.33
C GLY A 275 0.48 -9.14 13.35
N MET A 276 0.50 -9.63 14.59
CA MET A 276 1.56 -9.27 15.53
C MET A 276 2.93 -9.62 14.94
N SER A 277 3.87 -8.67 15.00
CA SER A 277 5.25 -8.91 14.61
C SER A 277 5.95 -9.82 15.62
N SER A 278 6.95 -10.57 15.17
CA SER A 278 7.82 -11.34 16.06
C SER A 278 8.48 -10.42 17.10
N ILE A 279 8.43 -10.80 18.38
CA ILE A 279 9.03 -10.03 19.48
C ILE A 279 10.56 -10.16 19.52
N VAL A 280 11.12 -11.12 18.77
CA VAL A 280 12.57 -11.27 18.52
C VAL A 280 12.92 -10.94 17.07
N GLY A 281 12.07 -10.22 16.35
CA GLY A 281 12.30 -9.93 14.93
C GLY A 281 12.57 -11.21 14.12
N GLY A 282 13.62 -11.20 13.29
CA GLY A 282 14.06 -12.35 12.50
C GLY A 282 15.10 -13.25 13.19
N HIS A 283 15.35 -13.07 14.49
CA HIS A 283 16.41 -13.79 15.21
C HIS A 283 16.15 -15.28 15.36
N VAL A 284 17.22 -16.06 15.36
CA VAL A 284 17.17 -17.54 15.25
C VAL A 284 17.96 -18.24 16.34
N ASN A 285 18.49 -17.54 17.34
CA ASN A 285 19.17 -18.11 18.48
C ASN A 285 18.62 -17.51 19.77
N TYR A 286 18.67 -18.30 20.82
CA TYR A 286 18.65 -17.79 22.18
C TYR A 286 19.55 -18.65 23.06
N LEU A 287 19.97 -18.09 24.17
CA LEU A 287 20.72 -18.83 25.19
C LEU A 287 20.54 -18.20 26.56
N ASN A 288 20.90 -18.98 27.57
CA ASN A 288 21.13 -18.50 28.92
C ASN A 288 22.62 -18.66 29.25
N PRO A 289 23.39 -17.57 29.38
CA PRO A 289 24.84 -17.66 29.58
C PRO A 289 25.22 -18.32 30.92
N VAL A 290 24.35 -18.29 31.93
CA VAL A 290 24.58 -18.98 33.22
C VAL A 290 24.51 -20.50 33.07
N LYS A 291 23.71 -20.99 32.11
CA LYS A 291 23.49 -22.43 31.86
C LYS A 291 24.28 -22.95 30.66
N SER A 292 25.03 -22.08 29.97
CA SER A 292 25.76 -22.43 28.76
C SER A 292 27.21 -22.80 29.08
N GLY A 293 27.74 -23.81 28.38
CA GLY A 293 29.14 -24.16 28.48
C GLY A 293 30.08 -23.06 27.95
N LYS A 294 31.34 -23.07 28.39
CA LYS A 294 32.36 -22.10 27.99
C LYS A 294 32.57 -22.05 26.46
N VAL A 295 32.68 -23.22 25.83
CA VAL A 295 32.93 -23.34 24.39
C VAL A 295 31.85 -22.67 23.52
N PRO A 296 30.54 -22.97 23.66
CA PRO A 296 29.51 -22.30 22.86
C PRO A 296 29.41 -20.80 23.15
N LEU A 297 29.69 -20.37 24.40
CA LEU A 297 29.73 -18.95 24.74
C LEU A 297 30.85 -18.21 23.99
N GLU A 298 32.05 -18.77 23.97
CA GLU A 298 33.19 -18.18 23.27
C GLU A 298 33.01 -18.20 21.74
N GLN A 299 32.40 -19.26 21.19
CA GLN A 299 32.22 -19.39 19.75
C GLN A 299 31.15 -18.46 19.17
N TRP A 300 30.02 -18.28 19.87
CA TRP A 300 28.91 -17.48 19.35
C TRP A 300 28.02 -16.85 20.42
N GLY A 301 27.90 -17.46 21.61
CA GLY A 301 26.95 -17.05 22.63
C GLY A 301 27.19 -15.63 23.17
N ASN A 302 28.44 -15.25 23.41
CA ASN A 302 28.78 -13.91 23.90
C ASN A 302 28.37 -12.80 22.92
N ALA A 303 28.51 -13.06 21.61
CA ALA A 303 28.05 -12.11 20.59
C ALA A 303 26.52 -11.95 20.59
N VAL A 304 25.78 -13.06 20.79
CA VAL A 304 24.32 -13.02 20.92
C VAL A 304 23.89 -12.30 22.20
N VAL A 305 24.60 -12.47 23.31
CA VAL A 305 24.32 -11.76 24.57
C VAL A 305 24.47 -10.25 24.40
N GLU A 306 25.56 -9.78 23.79
CA GLU A 306 25.78 -8.36 23.55
C GLU A 306 24.75 -7.77 22.56
N GLN A 307 24.41 -8.52 21.52
CA GLN A 307 23.33 -8.16 20.60
C GLN A 307 21.99 -8.02 21.34
N ALA A 308 21.60 -9.03 22.11
CA ALA A 308 20.32 -9.05 22.82
C ALA A 308 20.19 -7.86 23.78
N LYS A 309 21.26 -7.51 24.50
CA LYS A 309 21.28 -6.33 25.39
C LYS A 309 21.06 -5.03 24.60
N LYS A 310 21.75 -4.88 23.47
CA LYS A 310 21.64 -3.67 22.62
C LYS A 310 20.24 -3.51 22.03
N GLU A 311 19.61 -4.62 21.65
CA GLU A 311 18.32 -4.64 20.96
C GLU A 311 17.12 -4.81 21.90
N GLY A 312 17.35 -4.97 23.22
CA GLY A 312 16.29 -5.16 24.21
C GLY A 312 15.63 -6.55 24.16
N LEU A 313 16.34 -7.56 23.66
CA LEU A 313 15.85 -8.93 23.46
C LEU A 313 16.25 -9.87 24.61
N VAL A 314 16.12 -9.37 25.84
CA VAL A 314 16.50 -10.06 27.08
C VAL A 314 15.24 -10.34 27.88
N PHE A 315 14.87 -11.63 28.01
CA PHE A 315 13.59 -12.05 28.58
C PHE A 315 13.78 -13.03 29.74
N GLY A 316 13.21 -12.73 30.89
CA GLY A 316 13.39 -13.49 32.13
C GLY A 316 14.06 -12.67 33.22
N VAL A 317 14.36 -13.33 34.35
CA VAL A 317 14.96 -12.67 35.52
C VAL A 317 16.08 -13.54 36.09
N GLY A 318 17.19 -12.89 36.47
CA GLY A 318 18.32 -13.52 37.13
C GLY A 318 18.88 -14.70 36.33
N GLN A 319 19.05 -15.85 36.98
CA GLN A 319 19.58 -17.08 36.37
C GLN A 319 18.64 -17.74 35.36
N ASN A 320 17.42 -17.23 35.17
CA ASN A 320 16.43 -17.74 34.22
C ASN A 320 16.18 -16.77 33.06
N THR A 321 17.24 -16.11 32.59
CA THR A 321 17.16 -15.10 31.53
C THR A 321 17.59 -15.67 30.19
N HIS A 322 16.80 -15.43 29.14
CA HIS A 322 17.10 -15.76 27.75
C HIS A 322 17.55 -14.51 27.00
N TYR A 323 18.65 -14.63 26.27
CA TYR A 323 19.19 -13.61 25.39
C TYR A 323 18.94 -14.05 23.96
N HIS A 324 18.08 -13.35 23.23
CA HIS A 324 17.71 -13.69 21.86
C HIS A 324 18.51 -12.88 20.85
N GLY A 325 18.97 -13.54 19.78
CA GLY A 325 19.77 -12.90 18.74
C GLY A 325 20.10 -13.85 17.59
N THR A 326 21.12 -13.52 16.80
CA THR A 326 21.57 -14.36 15.69
C THR A 326 23.07 -14.56 15.77
N ALA A 327 23.50 -15.82 15.87
CA ALA A 327 24.91 -16.17 15.84
C ALA A 327 25.59 -15.68 14.55
N LYS A 328 26.88 -15.34 14.62
CA LYS A 328 27.65 -14.89 13.46
C LYS A 328 27.58 -15.94 12.34
N GLY A 329 27.27 -15.50 11.12
CA GLY A 329 27.13 -16.37 9.95
C GLY A 329 25.76 -17.04 9.79
N ALA A 330 24.88 -16.96 10.81
CA ALA A 330 23.50 -17.40 10.66
C ALA A 330 22.64 -16.34 9.95
N LYS A 331 21.63 -16.81 9.22
CA LYS A 331 20.69 -15.97 8.49
C LYS A 331 19.45 -15.70 9.36
N GLN A 332 19.03 -14.44 9.45
CA GLN A 332 17.74 -14.08 10.04
C GLN A 332 16.57 -14.46 9.12
N ALA A 333 15.43 -14.80 9.72
CA ALA A 333 14.18 -14.93 8.97
C ALA A 333 13.69 -13.55 8.49
N PRO A 334 13.24 -13.41 7.24
CA PRO A 334 12.52 -12.20 6.81
C PRO A 334 11.17 -12.11 7.54
N LYS A 335 10.47 -10.98 7.43
CA LYS A 335 9.08 -10.90 7.88
C LYS A 335 8.21 -11.89 7.10
N PHE A 336 7.33 -12.61 7.79
CA PHE A 336 6.36 -13.54 7.22
C PHE A 336 5.01 -13.45 7.94
N GLN A 337 3.94 -13.87 7.26
CA GLN A 337 2.62 -14.04 7.86
C GLN A 337 2.50 -15.47 8.43
N LEU A 338 2.06 -15.58 9.67
CA LEU A 338 1.74 -16.88 10.26
C LEU A 338 0.31 -17.28 9.90
N VAL A 339 0.10 -18.54 9.51
CA VAL A 339 -1.23 -19.13 9.31
C VAL A 339 -1.36 -20.33 10.24
N ILE A 340 -2.36 -20.29 11.12
CA ILE A 340 -2.64 -21.36 12.09
C ILE A 340 -3.91 -22.14 11.71
N PRO A 341 -4.03 -23.41 12.16
CA PRO A 341 -5.23 -24.22 11.95
C PRO A 341 -6.50 -23.56 12.47
N ALA A 342 -7.64 -23.81 11.81
CA ALA A 342 -8.90 -23.15 12.11
C ALA A 342 -9.34 -23.30 13.58
N LYS A 343 -9.07 -24.46 14.20
CA LYS A 343 -9.43 -24.72 15.61
C LYS A 343 -8.71 -23.83 16.63
N TYR A 344 -7.65 -23.14 16.23
CA TYR A 344 -6.85 -22.25 17.09
C TYR A 344 -7.00 -20.76 16.75
N ARG A 345 -7.90 -20.40 15.82
CA ARG A 345 -8.07 -19.01 15.37
C ARG A 345 -8.79 -18.11 16.39
#